data_AF-A0A176RUT5-F1
#
_entry.id   AF-A0A176RUT5-F1
#
_cell.length_a   1.000
_cell.length_b   1.000
_cell.length_c   1.000
_cell.angle_alpha   90.00
_cell.angle_beta   90.00
_cell.angle_gamma   90.00
#
_symmetry.space_group_name_H-M   'P 1'
#
loop_
_entity.id
_entity.type
_entity.pdbx_description
1 polymer ?
#
loop_
_entity_poly.entity_id
_entity_poly.type
_entity_poly.pdbx_seq_one_letter_code
_entity_poly.pdbx_strand_id
1 'polypeptide(L)'
;MTQYGYLVVEGPHDVNFIGRFLKIKGFSRVKMISQLDKFWHPLVPKHFPYRGDLLRRVPVPTFFKSVTHSIALHSAIGDSNIIHTIEETLAVISLSVNSLAGIGIVLDADSEVTPKERFEQIKKGLQPFDLIDAKPESPGKVAFGKTHCGIFIMPDNLSAGQCHIVPPKNQTYEETHTSQVVVNSTKN
;
A
#
# COMPACT_ATOMS: atom_id res chain seq x y z
N MET A 1 -18.16 -14.98 10.06
CA MET A 1 -18.58 -13.78 9.32
C MET A 1 -17.33 -13.13 8.76
N THR A 2 -17.35 -12.71 7.48
CA THR A 2 -16.17 -12.09 6.83
C THR A 2 -16.04 -10.62 7.26
N GLN A 3 -14.83 -10.20 7.63
CA GLN A 3 -14.51 -8.82 7.94
C GLN A 3 -13.95 -8.10 6.71
N TYR A 4 -14.43 -6.90 6.42
CA TYR A 4 -14.00 -6.13 5.25
C TYR A 4 -12.99 -5.06 5.65
N GLY A 5 -11.84 -5.05 4.97
CA GLY A 5 -10.80 -4.04 5.14
C GLY A 5 -10.57 -3.26 3.86
N TYR A 6 -10.35 -1.96 3.97
CA TYR A 6 -9.95 -1.12 2.85
C TYR A 6 -8.55 -0.58 3.11
N LEU A 7 -7.63 -0.78 2.17
CA LEU A 7 -6.27 -0.27 2.24
C LEU A 7 -6.04 0.68 1.06
N VAL A 8 -5.47 1.85 1.33
CA VAL A 8 -5.10 2.82 0.31
C VAL A 8 -3.59 3.04 0.36
N VAL A 9 -2.99 3.04 -0.82
CA VAL A 9 -1.55 3.26 -1.02
C VAL A 9 -1.34 4.31 -2.12
N GLU A 10 -0.17 4.93 -2.18
CA GLU A 10 0.13 5.94 -3.20
C GLU A 10 0.18 5.35 -4.59
N GLY A 11 1.00 4.31 -4.79
CA GLY A 11 1.39 3.84 -6.11
C GLY A 11 1.12 2.35 -6.37
N PRO A 12 1.17 1.94 -7.65
CA PRO A 12 1.10 0.52 -8.02
C PRO A 12 2.27 -0.32 -7.46
N HIS A 13 3.43 0.29 -7.19
CA HIS A 13 4.56 -0.39 -6.56
C HIS A 13 4.22 -0.81 -5.11
N ASP A 14 3.59 0.07 -4.34
CA ASP A 14 3.15 -0.20 -2.97
C ASP A 14 2.10 -1.29 -2.91
N VAL A 15 1.19 -1.34 -3.89
CA VAL A 15 0.20 -2.42 -4.02
C VAL A 15 0.90 -3.79 -4.08
N ASN A 16 2.01 -3.89 -4.83
CA ASN A 16 2.76 -5.14 -4.94
C ASN A 16 3.54 -5.45 -3.66
N PHE A 17 4.11 -4.44 -3.01
CA PHE A 17 4.81 -4.58 -1.73
C PHE A 17 3.86 -5.09 -0.65
N ILE A 18 2.76 -4.37 -0.39
CA ILE A 18 1.73 -4.76 0.59
C ILE A 18 1.09 -6.10 0.20
N GLY A 19 0.84 -6.35 -1.09
CA GLY A 19 0.31 -7.62 -1.57
C GLY A 19 1.20 -8.82 -1.22
N ARG A 20 2.52 -8.66 -1.19
CA ARG A 20 3.46 -9.71 -0.73
C ARG A 20 3.34 -9.96 0.77
N PHE A 21 3.23 -8.92 1.59
CA PHE A 21 2.99 -9.06 3.04
C PHE A 21 1.66 -9.77 3.32
N LEU A 22 0.59 -9.38 2.64
CA LEU A 22 -0.72 -10.03 2.76
C LEU A 22 -0.62 -11.53 2.42
N LYS A 23 0.13 -11.88 1.37
CA LYS A 23 0.37 -13.29 1.01
C LYS A 23 1.07 -14.06 2.11
N ILE A 24 2.09 -13.48 2.76
CA ILE A 24 2.79 -14.10 3.90
C ILE A 24 1.82 -14.31 5.08
N LYS A 25 0.83 -13.41 5.25
CA LYS A 25 -0.23 -13.52 6.27
C LYS A 25 -1.40 -14.43 5.86
N GLY A 26 -1.26 -15.22 4.81
CA GLY A 26 -2.26 -16.21 4.39
C GLY A 26 -3.39 -15.65 3.54
N PHE A 27 -3.27 -14.44 3.01
CA PHE A 27 -4.22 -13.92 2.03
C PHE A 27 -3.89 -14.42 0.63
N SER A 28 -4.94 -14.59 -0.17
CA SER A 28 -4.86 -14.93 -1.59
C SER A 28 -5.40 -13.77 -2.43
N ARG A 29 -4.75 -13.46 -3.55
CA ARG A 29 -5.24 -12.44 -4.48
C ARG A 29 -6.46 -12.97 -5.23
N VAL A 30 -7.54 -12.19 -5.25
CA VAL A 30 -8.74 -12.48 -6.02
C VAL A 30 -8.52 -12.05 -7.46
N LYS A 31 -8.70 -12.98 -8.41
CA LYS A 31 -8.46 -12.75 -9.84
C LYS A 31 -9.73 -12.73 -10.68
N MET A 32 -10.80 -13.33 -10.18
CA MET A 32 -12.06 -13.50 -10.90
C MET A 32 -13.20 -12.86 -10.12
N ILE A 33 -14.15 -12.24 -10.81
CA ILE A 33 -15.33 -11.63 -10.17
C ILE A 33 -16.17 -12.66 -9.39
N SER A 34 -16.21 -13.91 -9.86
CA SER A 34 -16.90 -15.02 -9.17
C SER A 34 -16.28 -15.38 -7.82
N GLN A 35 -15.05 -14.95 -7.56
CA GLN A 35 -14.34 -15.17 -6.29
C GLN A 35 -14.37 -13.94 -5.38
N LEU A 36 -14.85 -12.80 -5.88
CA LEU A 36 -14.93 -11.54 -5.16
C LEU A 36 -16.12 -11.57 -4.21
N ASP A 37 -15.97 -11.01 -3.01
CA ASP A 37 -17.10 -10.85 -2.11
C ASP A 37 -18.10 -9.83 -2.67
N LYS A 38 -19.40 -10.10 -2.47
CA LYS A 38 -20.49 -9.23 -2.93
C LYS A 38 -20.35 -7.78 -2.46
N PHE A 39 -19.75 -7.60 -1.28
CA PHE A 39 -19.43 -6.29 -0.71
C PHE A 39 -18.62 -5.40 -1.66
N TRP A 40 -17.67 -5.95 -2.41
CA TRP A 40 -16.77 -5.21 -3.28
C TRP A 40 -17.27 -5.07 -4.73
N HIS A 41 -18.35 -5.75 -5.10
CA HIS A 41 -18.88 -5.70 -6.47
C HIS A 41 -19.19 -4.28 -6.97
N PRO A 42 -19.68 -3.33 -6.15
CA PRO A 42 -19.89 -1.95 -6.58
C PRO A 42 -18.62 -1.26 -7.09
N LEU A 43 -17.43 -1.66 -6.61
CA LEU A 43 -16.14 -1.09 -7.02
C LEU A 43 -15.64 -1.60 -8.38
N VAL A 44 -16.32 -2.60 -8.97
CA VAL A 44 -15.94 -3.16 -10.27
C VAL A 44 -16.79 -2.50 -11.35
N PRO A 45 -16.18 -1.75 -12.30
CA PRO A 45 -16.92 -1.13 -13.38
C PRO A 45 -17.62 -2.15 -14.27
N LYS A 46 -18.89 -1.88 -14.55
CA LYS A 46 -19.75 -2.77 -15.34
C LYS A 46 -19.62 -2.52 -16.84
N HIS A 47 -19.07 -1.38 -17.25
CA HIS A 47 -19.05 -0.93 -18.64
C HIS A 47 -17.65 -0.43 -19.01
N PHE A 48 -17.25 -0.71 -20.24
CA PHE A 48 -16.01 -0.25 -20.87
C PHE A 48 -16.36 0.57 -22.12
N PRO A 49 -15.65 1.68 -22.43
CA PRO A 49 -14.58 2.31 -21.66
C PRO A 49 -15.07 3.02 -20.38
N TYR A 50 -14.22 3.05 -19.35
CA TYR A 50 -14.56 3.71 -18.10
C TYR A 50 -14.65 5.23 -18.31
N ARG A 51 -15.82 5.82 -18.05
CA ARG A 51 -16.14 7.23 -18.32
C ARG A 51 -15.86 7.67 -19.77
N GLY A 52 -15.96 6.76 -20.75
CA GLY A 52 -15.78 7.10 -22.16
C GLY A 52 -14.32 7.19 -22.63
N ASP A 53 -13.34 7.00 -21.74
CA ASP A 53 -11.92 7.13 -22.05
C ASP A 53 -11.27 5.74 -22.25
N LEU A 54 -10.80 5.48 -23.46
CA LEU A 54 -10.15 4.22 -23.85
C LEU A 54 -8.73 4.05 -23.28
N LEU A 55 -8.07 5.15 -22.91
CA LEU A 55 -6.71 5.17 -22.40
C LEU A 55 -6.67 5.19 -20.87
N ARG A 56 -7.79 5.57 -20.23
CA ARG A 56 -7.88 5.62 -18.78
C ARG A 56 -7.76 4.24 -18.17
N ARG A 57 -6.81 4.10 -17.24
CA ARG A 57 -6.77 2.94 -16.35
C ARG A 57 -8.02 2.95 -15.47
N VAL A 58 -8.71 1.83 -15.45
CA VAL A 58 -9.88 1.63 -14.59
C VAL A 58 -9.40 1.61 -13.13
N PRO A 59 -9.90 2.49 -12.25
CA PRO A 59 -9.46 2.57 -10.86
C PRO A 59 -10.10 1.46 -10.02
N VAL A 60 -9.70 0.20 -10.30
CA VAL A 60 -10.18 -0.98 -9.58
C VAL A 60 -9.13 -1.38 -8.54
N PRO A 61 -9.52 -1.49 -7.25
CA PRO A 61 -8.62 -2.02 -6.24
C PRO A 61 -8.13 -3.43 -6.58
N THR A 62 -6.94 -3.77 -6.11
CA THR A 62 -6.56 -5.17 -6.04
C THR A 62 -7.20 -5.81 -4.83
N PHE A 63 -7.95 -6.90 -5.05
CA PHE A 63 -8.65 -7.59 -3.97
C PHE A 63 -7.84 -8.78 -3.44
N PHE A 64 -7.90 -8.96 -2.12
CA PHE A 64 -7.31 -10.08 -1.40
C PHE A 64 -8.33 -10.69 -0.46
N LYS A 65 -8.24 -12.01 -0.22
CA LYS A 65 -9.10 -12.69 0.74
C LYS A 65 -8.38 -13.75 1.54
N SER A 66 -8.85 -13.96 2.76
CA SER A 66 -8.50 -15.08 3.64
C SER A 66 -9.77 -15.79 4.09
N VAL A 67 -9.66 -16.71 5.05
CA VAL A 67 -10.83 -17.41 5.64
C VAL A 67 -11.75 -16.42 6.37
N THR A 68 -11.19 -15.35 6.94
CA THR A 68 -11.91 -14.45 7.86
C THR A 68 -12.00 -13.02 7.36
N HIS A 69 -11.20 -12.62 6.37
CA HIS A 69 -11.10 -11.23 5.92
C HIS A 69 -11.14 -11.11 4.40
N SER A 70 -11.66 -9.97 3.92
CA SER A 70 -11.66 -9.56 2.53
C SER A 70 -11.17 -8.13 2.43
N ILE A 71 -10.14 -7.89 1.63
CA ILE A 71 -9.41 -6.62 1.58
C ILE A 71 -9.45 -6.06 0.16
N ALA A 72 -9.85 -4.80 0.03
CA ALA A 72 -9.62 -4.00 -1.16
C ALA A 72 -8.37 -3.14 -0.96
N LEU A 73 -7.32 -3.34 -1.77
CA LEU A 73 -6.07 -2.60 -1.75
C LEU A 73 -6.01 -1.66 -2.98
N HIS A 74 -6.16 -0.37 -2.76
CA HIS A 74 -6.36 0.63 -3.80
C HIS A 74 -5.16 1.57 -3.91
N SER A 75 -4.63 1.73 -5.13
CA SER A 75 -3.63 2.75 -5.41
C SER A 75 -4.33 4.07 -5.76
N ALA A 76 -3.95 5.14 -5.08
CA ALA A 76 -4.44 6.49 -5.34
C ALA A 76 -3.82 7.15 -6.58
N ILE A 77 -2.81 6.51 -7.20
CA ILE A 77 -2.07 7.06 -8.36
C ILE A 77 -1.49 8.44 -8.01
N GLY A 78 -0.76 8.48 -6.90
CA GLY A 78 -0.08 9.68 -6.40
C GLY A 78 -0.66 10.21 -5.08
N ASP A 79 0.19 10.95 -4.38
CA ASP A 79 -0.05 11.45 -3.02
C ASP A 79 -1.28 12.36 -2.91
N SER A 80 -1.44 13.30 -3.85
CA SER A 80 -2.53 14.28 -3.84
C SER A 80 -3.92 13.66 -4.01
N ASN A 81 -4.00 12.40 -4.44
CA ASN A 81 -5.25 11.74 -4.77
C ASN A 81 -5.77 10.80 -3.66
N ILE A 82 -5.06 10.64 -2.54
CA ILE A 82 -5.44 9.66 -1.51
C ILE A 82 -6.82 9.96 -0.93
N ILE A 83 -7.05 11.20 -0.50
CA ILE A 83 -8.32 11.61 0.12
C ILE A 83 -9.47 11.48 -0.88
N HIS A 84 -9.26 11.94 -2.12
CA HIS A 84 -10.24 11.82 -3.19
C HIS A 84 -10.57 10.35 -3.51
N THR A 85 -9.55 9.48 -3.55
CA THR A 85 -9.72 8.05 -3.79
C THR A 85 -10.54 7.37 -2.68
N ILE A 86 -10.31 7.77 -1.43
CA ILE A 86 -11.10 7.32 -0.28
C ILE A 86 -12.55 7.78 -0.42
N GLU A 87 -12.76 9.06 -0.71
CA GLU A 87 -14.08 9.65 -0.91
C GLU A 87 -14.88 8.92 -2.00
N GLU A 88 -14.31 8.80 -3.21
CA GLU A 88 -14.97 8.12 -4.33
C GLU A 88 -15.31 6.65 -3.97
N THR A 89 -14.40 5.95 -3.29
CA THR A 89 -14.62 4.56 -2.90
C THR A 89 -15.73 4.44 -1.87
N LEU A 90 -15.70 5.25 -0.81
CA LEU A 90 -16.71 5.24 0.25
C LEU A 90 -18.10 5.63 -0.27
N ALA A 91 -18.17 6.58 -1.21
CA ALA A 91 -19.42 6.94 -1.88
C ALA A 91 -20.03 5.73 -2.63
N VAL A 92 -19.20 4.93 -3.30
CA VAL A 92 -19.64 3.74 -4.05
C VAL A 92 -20.10 2.60 -3.14
N ILE A 93 -19.44 2.37 -1.99
CA ILE A 93 -19.82 1.30 -1.04
C ILE A 93 -20.78 1.77 0.06
N SER A 94 -21.27 3.01 -0.01
CA SER A 94 -22.08 3.69 1.02
C SER A 94 -23.23 2.85 1.58
N LEU A 95 -23.92 2.07 0.74
CA LEU A 95 -25.04 1.20 1.16
C LEU A 95 -24.64 0.04 2.07
N SER A 96 -23.36 -0.35 2.08
CA SER A 96 -22.84 -1.46 2.90
C SER A 96 -21.78 -1.00 3.90
N VAL A 97 -21.50 0.29 3.98
CA VAL A 97 -20.34 0.86 4.67
C VAL A 97 -20.22 0.43 6.15
N ASN A 98 -21.34 0.13 6.81
CA ASN A 98 -21.37 -0.39 8.18
C ASN A 98 -20.68 -1.75 8.37
N SER A 99 -20.41 -2.50 7.28
CA SER A 99 -19.67 -3.77 7.34
C SER A 99 -18.16 -3.57 7.19
N LEU A 100 -17.69 -2.34 6.96
CA LEU A 100 -16.26 -2.04 6.84
C LEU A 100 -15.62 -2.02 8.24
N ALA A 101 -14.82 -3.05 8.52
CA ALA A 101 -14.16 -3.23 9.81
C ALA A 101 -12.99 -2.26 9.99
N GLY A 102 -12.31 -1.87 8.91
CA GLY A 102 -11.24 -0.89 9.00
C GLY A 102 -10.76 -0.31 7.68
N ILE A 103 -10.13 0.86 7.79
CA ILE A 103 -9.43 1.58 6.74
C ILE A 103 -7.96 1.75 7.16
N GLY A 104 -7.04 1.35 6.29
CA GLY A 104 -5.62 1.61 6.44
C GLY A 104 -5.10 2.47 5.31
N ILE A 105 -4.24 3.42 5.62
CA ILE A 105 -3.55 4.26 4.64
C ILE A 105 -2.06 4.00 4.82
N VAL A 106 -1.38 3.64 3.73
CA VAL A 106 0.07 3.44 3.70
C VAL A 106 0.67 4.44 2.74
N LEU A 107 1.57 5.26 3.25
CA LEU A 107 2.26 6.33 2.54
C LEU A 107 3.75 6.01 2.45
N ASP A 108 4.41 6.47 1.39
CA ASP A 108 5.86 6.60 1.38
C ASP A 108 6.28 7.81 2.22
N ALA A 109 7.55 7.94 2.59
CA ALA A 109 8.07 9.16 3.22
C ALA A 109 8.81 10.07 2.25
N ASP A 110 8.60 9.88 0.95
CA ASP A 110 9.22 10.62 -0.17
C ASP A 110 8.80 12.09 -0.29
N SER A 111 7.98 12.59 0.63
CA SER A 111 7.55 13.97 0.60
C SER A 111 8.66 14.92 1.06
N GLU A 112 8.71 16.12 0.47
CA GLU A 112 9.53 17.24 0.98
C GLU A 112 9.14 17.65 2.42
N VAL A 113 8.03 17.12 2.94
CA VAL A 113 7.54 17.31 4.30
C VAL A 113 7.87 16.12 5.20
N THR A 114 7.96 16.38 6.50
CA THR A 114 8.24 15.33 7.50
C THR A 114 7.10 14.31 7.58
N PRO A 115 7.36 13.05 8.00
CA PRO A 115 6.31 12.06 8.24
C PRO A 115 5.18 12.56 9.16
N LYS A 116 5.53 13.36 10.17
CA LYS A 116 4.54 13.96 11.08
C LYS A 116 3.62 14.95 10.36
N GLU A 117 4.16 15.82 9.51
CA GLU A 117 3.36 16.76 8.73
C GLU A 117 2.47 16.02 7.72
N ARG A 118 3.01 15.00 7.06
CA ARG A 118 2.25 14.16 6.12
C ARG A 118 1.07 13.47 6.81
N PHE A 119 1.30 12.94 8.00
CA PHE A 119 0.24 12.35 8.83
C PHE A 119 -0.86 13.35 9.17
N GLU A 120 -0.51 14.56 9.60
CA GLU A 120 -1.50 15.59 9.95
C GLU A 120 -2.30 16.06 8.72
N GLN A 121 -1.67 16.15 7.55
CA GLN A 121 -2.36 16.46 6.29
C GLN A 121 -3.42 15.41 5.96
N ILE A 122 -3.05 14.12 6.00
CA ILE A 122 -3.99 13.03 5.74
C ILE A 122 -5.07 12.99 6.82
N LYS A 123 -4.70 13.08 8.11
CA LYS A 123 -5.66 13.10 9.23
C LYS A 123 -6.67 14.25 9.09
N LYS A 124 -6.24 15.43 8.65
CA LYS A 124 -7.11 16.57 8.34
C LYS A 124 -8.02 16.28 7.16
N GLY A 125 -7.49 15.70 6.08
CA GLY A 125 -8.28 15.28 4.92
C GLY A 125 -9.33 14.22 5.24
N LEU A 126 -9.13 13.42 6.31
CA LEU A 126 -10.10 12.43 6.77
C LEU A 126 -11.23 13.01 7.63
N GLN A 127 -11.15 14.27 8.07
CA GLN A 127 -12.16 14.90 8.94
C GLN A 127 -13.60 14.85 8.39
N PRO A 128 -13.85 15.06 7.08
CA PRO A 128 -15.20 15.05 6.54
C PRO A 128 -15.88 13.67 6.51
N PHE A 129 -15.16 12.57 6.77
CA PHE A 129 -15.73 11.23 6.70
C PHE A 129 -16.25 10.78 8.06
N ASP A 130 -17.56 10.92 8.28
CA ASP A 130 -18.25 10.50 9.52
C ASP A 130 -18.08 9.01 9.86
N LEU A 131 -17.80 8.18 8.85
CA LEU A 131 -17.50 6.76 9.04
C LEU A 131 -16.22 6.55 9.86
N ILE A 132 -15.26 7.47 9.73
CA ILE A 132 -13.97 7.45 10.41
C ILE A 132 -14.09 8.34 11.64
N ASP A 133 -14.87 7.84 12.60
CA ASP A 133 -15.18 8.48 13.87
C ASP A 133 -13.95 8.60 14.78
N ALA A 134 -13.12 7.56 14.78
CA ALA A 134 -11.85 7.53 15.50
C ALA A 134 -10.67 7.70 14.53
N LYS A 135 -9.81 8.69 14.80
CA LYS A 135 -8.61 8.96 13.99
C LYS A 135 -7.35 8.65 14.80
N PRO A 136 -6.31 8.09 14.17
CA PRO A 136 -5.08 7.77 14.88
C PRO A 136 -4.47 9.01 15.52
N GLU A 137 -3.85 8.82 16.68
CA GLU A 137 -3.15 9.89 17.41
C GLU A 137 -1.79 10.20 16.76
N SER A 138 -1.13 9.16 16.26
CA SER A 138 0.18 9.24 15.63
C SER A 138 0.36 8.17 14.53
N PRO A 139 1.33 8.37 13.62
CA PRO A 139 1.74 7.36 12.65
C PRO A 139 1.99 5.98 13.28
N GLY A 140 1.53 4.92 12.62
CA GLY A 140 1.69 3.54 13.07
C GLY A 140 0.75 3.10 14.20
N LYS A 141 -0.08 4.00 14.73
CA LYS A 141 -1.17 3.65 15.65
C LYS A 141 -2.48 3.43 14.90
N VAL A 142 -3.31 2.56 15.46
CA VAL A 142 -4.67 2.30 14.98
C VAL A 142 -5.64 2.92 15.96
N ALA A 143 -6.57 3.73 15.46
CA ALA A 143 -7.72 4.20 16.19
C ALA A 143 -8.85 3.19 16.07
N PHE A 144 -9.45 2.85 17.20
CA PHE A 144 -10.57 1.92 17.28
C PHE A 144 -11.86 2.73 17.41
N GLY A 145 -12.75 2.56 16.44
CA GLY A 145 -14.07 3.17 16.39
C GLY A 145 -15.03 2.26 15.62
N LYS A 146 -16.10 2.83 15.06
CA LYS A 146 -17.02 2.07 14.20
C LYS A 146 -16.30 1.43 13.01
N THR A 147 -15.35 2.15 12.43
CA THR A 147 -14.41 1.64 11.43
C THR A 147 -13.02 1.96 11.91
N HIS A 148 -12.22 0.92 12.20
CA HIS A 148 -10.86 1.11 12.68
C HIS A 148 -10.02 1.87 11.65
N CYS A 149 -9.20 2.82 12.07
CA CYS A 149 -8.43 3.66 11.17
C CYS A 149 -6.94 3.65 11.53
N GLY A 150 -6.08 3.34 10.57
CA GLY A 150 -4.63 3.37 10.74
C GLY A 150 -3.95 4.13 9.60
N ILE A 151 -2.91 4.89 9.93
CA ILE A 151 -2.04 5.55 8.95
C ILE A 151 -0.61 5.07 9.23
N PHE A 152 0.03 4.48 8.23
CA PHE A 152 1.41 4.06 8.28
C PHE A 152 2.21 4.85 7.25
N ILE A 153 3.37 5.36 7.67
CA ILE A 153 4.29 6.06 6.78
C ILE A 153 5.55 5.22 6.71
N MET A 154 5.87 4.73 5.52
CA MET A 154 7.07 3.93 5.29
C MET A 154 8.34 4.78 5.49
N PRO A 155 9.47 4.17 5.90
CA PRO A 155 9.61 2.76 6.23
C PRO A 155 9.18 2.40 7.67
N ASP A 156 9.18 3.36 8.59
CA ASP A 156 9.15 3.12 10.04
C ASP A 156 8.28 4.11 10.84
N ASN A 157 7.54 5.00 10.17
CA ASN A 157 6.75 6.11 10.70
C ASN A 157 7.53 7.32 11.24
N LEU A 158 8.87 7.29 11.17
CA LEU A 158 9.74 8.29 11.81
C LEU A 158 10.74 8.90 10.81
N SER A 159 11.34 8.06 9.98
CA SER A 159 12.42 8.39 9.05
C SER A 159 11.87 8.70 7.67
N ALA A 160 12.53 9.60 6.94
CA ALA A 160 12.31 9.77 5.50
C ALA A 160 13.11 8.72 4.70
N GLY A 161 12.53 8.14 3.65
CA GLY A 161 13.25 7.24 2.74
C GLY A 161 12.36 6.36 1.85
N GLN A 162 12.89 6.05 0.66
CA GLN A 162 12.24 5.26 -0.39
C GLN A 162 12.19 3.76 -0.12
N CYS A 163 11.14 3.09 -0.60
CA CYS A 163 11.12 1.64 -0.75
C CYS A 163 12.01 1.16 -1.92
N HIS A 164 13.34 1.26 -1.76
CA HIS A 164 14.29 0.60 -2.66
C HIS A 164 14.71 -0.75 -2.07
N ILE A 165 14.35 -1.84 -2.76
CA ILE A 165 15.04 -3.12 -2.55
C ILE A 165 16.42 -2.98 -3.17
N VAL A 166 17.41 -2.61 -2.35
CA VAL A 166 18.82 -2.73 -2.76
C VAL A 166 19.17 -4.21 -2.56
N PRO A 167 19.40 -5.01 -3.62
CA PRO A 167 20.00 -6.33 -3.43
C PRO A 167 21.34 -6.11 -2.71
N PRO A 168 21.70 -6.94 -1.71
CA PRO A 168 22.96 -6.76 -1.00
C PRO A 168 24.08 -6.68 -2.04
N LYS A 169 24.78 -5.54 -2.08
CA LYS A 169 25.99 -5.40 -2.88
C LYS A 169 26.89 -6.55 -2.47
N ASN A 170 27.23 -7.42 -3.42
CA ASN A 170 28.25 -8.44 -3.25
C ASN A 170 29.41 -7.80 -2.50
N GLN A 171 29.67 -8.27 -1.27
CA GLN A 171 30.91 -8.00 -0.59
C GLN A 171 32.02 -8.47 -1.54
N THR A 172 32.73 -7.53 -2.13
CA THR A 172 34.03 -7.78 -2.74
C THR A 172 34.92 -8.28 -1.63
N TYR A 173 35.14 -9.60 -1.59
CA TYR A 173 36.26 -10.17 -0.88
C TYR A 173 37.53 -9.62 -1.56
N GLU A 174 38.28 -8.79 -0.85
CA GLU A 174 39.66 -8.48 -1.20
C GLU A 174 40.48 -9.77 -1.02
N GLU A 175 40.69 -10.50 -2.11
CA GLU A 175 41.76 -11.51 -2.16
C GLU A 175 43.10 -10.79 -2.27
N THR A 176 43.69 -10.49 -1.12
CA THR A 176 45.15 -10.31 -1.03
C THR A 176 45.79 -11.70 -1.13
N HIS A 177 46.11 -12.13 -2.34
CA HIS A 177 47.03 -13.23 -2.58
C HIS A 177 48.33 -12.68 -3.15
N THR A 178 49.23 -12.36 -2.23
CA THR A 178 50.65 -12.14 -2.48
C THR A 178 51.25 -13.48 -2.93
N SER A 179 51.30 -13.73 -4.24
CA SER A 179 52.11 -14.80 -4.80
C SER A 179 53.46 -14.23 -5.20
N GLN A 180 54.43 -14.29 -4.29
CA GLN A 180 55.83 -14.30 -4.67
C GLN A 180 56.16 -15.69 -5.22
N VAL A 181 56.42 -15.80 -6.52
CA VAL A 181 57.23 -16.88 -7.08
C VAL A 181 58.27 -16.29 -8.02
N VAL A 182 59.49 -16.71 -7.75
CA VAL A 182 60.78 -16.29 -8.27
C VAL A 182 61.05 -16.95 -9.64
N VAL A 183 62.02 -16.37 -10.37
CA VAL A 183 62.97 -16.99 -11.32
C VAL A 183 62.73 -16.75 -12.82
N ASN A 184 63.63 -15.95 -13.43
CA ASN A 184 64.49 -16.30 -14.59
C ASN A 184 65.32 -15.04 -14.95
N SER A 185 66.59 -14.94 -14.54
CA SER A 185 67.81 -15.44 -15.21
C SER A 185 68.14 -14.80 -16.57
N THR A 186 69.26 -14.06 -16.55
CA THR A 186 70.30 -13.87 -17.60
C THR A 186 70.00 -13.16 -18.92
N LYS A 187 70.64 -11.97 -19.07
CA LYS A 187 71.52 -11.47 -20.15
C LYS A 187 72.17 -10.18 -19.59
N ASN A 188 73.49 -9.96 -19.49
CA ASN A 188 74.68 -10.42 -20.19
C ASN A 188 75.82 -10.71 -19.21
#